data_AF-A0A950FQW9-F1
#
_entry.id   AF-A0A950FQW9-F1
#
_cell.length_a   1.000
_cell.length_b   1.000
_cell.length_c   1.000
_cell.angle_alpha   90.00
_cell.angle_beta   90.00
_cell.angle_gamma   90.00
#
_symmetry.space_group_name_H-M   'P 1'
#
loop_
_entity.id
_entity.type
_entity.pdbx_description
1 polymer ?
#
loop_
_entity_poly.entity_id
_entity_poly.type
_entity_poly.pdbx_seq_one_letter_code
_entity_poly.pdbx_strand_id
1 'polypeptide(L)'
;MKLLRTTVRGGGHGAVLAAIRTLLADGKAYSAEELCALGIEHKLLAAETIPNYVRNAIKTLLDRQRDRGEKPEFLLLRDGRYRLDMPVDAFAGHDDPEPSNAATEALIARLEASVHRLTPPEPGDGPNVGAPFERDVAAAFEALGFAAKRMGGEGEPDVVATAPLGDRAYTVVVECKTVATDDNQVRNPAAQEAGRLRDLVGGDYAVLLGADFPRAAELDGELKTHRVALWTTEDLVKLLRAHAVHAIRWSRLVPLFAPGRASDAIAEFALLHVHGDRKRAHVAYRYVLEEGLAYQELLANADPQVQRTSAPLTVEALAVLVNERLARESQLGRVSLDDIRRAVAYGVHPLVDTMSLDGFRVTIEARWVEDPSPKADAEKTV
;
A
#
# COMPACT_ATOMS: atom_id res chain seq x y z
N MET A 1 -3.96 -8.18 14.73
CA MET A 1 -2.62 -7.59 14.51
C MET A 1 -1.55 -8.22 15.40
N LYS A 2 -0.86 -9.26 14.94
CA LYS A 2 0.54 -9.47 15.31
C LYS A 2 1.34 -8.71 14.26
N LEU A 3 1.42 -7.38 14.39
CA LEU A 3 2.51 -6.66 13.73
C LEU A 3 3.78 -7.43 14.10
N LEU A 4 4.60 -7.79 13.11
CA LEU A 4 5.97 -8.21 13.37
C LEU A 4 6.65 -7.02 14.06
N ARG A 5 6.50 -6.96 15.39
CA ARG A 5 6.99 -5.89 16.25
C ARG A 5 8.50 -6.05 16.32
N THR A 6 9.18 -5.57 15.28
CA THR A 6 10.60 -5.30 15.34
C THR A 6 10.79 -4.33 16.48
N THR A 7 11.39 -4.82 17.57
CA THR A 7 11.80 -3.98 18.67
C THR A 7 12.78 -2.97 18.08
N VAL A 8 12.41 -1.70 18.06
CA VAL A 8 13.28 -0.65 17.52
C VAL A 8 14.46 -0.53 18.48
N ARG A 9 15.56 -1.23 18.19
CA ARG A 9 16.77 -1.20 18.99
C ARG A 9 17.56 0.06 18.65
N GLY A 10 17.46 1.08 19.48
CA GLY A 10 18.26 2.30 19.38
C GLY A 10 17.90 3.33 20.45
N GLY A 11 18.90 4.02 20.99
CA GLY A 11 18.66 5.23 21.77
C GLY A 11 18.50 6.45 20.85
N GLY A 12 17.79 7.47 21.29
CA GLY A 12 17.70 8.77 20.60
C GLY A 12 16.37 9.06 19.89
N HIS A 13 16.31 10.22 19.23
CA HIS A 13 15.08 10.74 18.63
C HIS A 13 14.51 9.83 17.53
N GLY A 14 15.37 9.20 16.73
CA GLY A 14 14.93 8.34 15.62
C GLY A 14 14.13 7.12 16.08
N ALA A 15 14.60 6.43 17.14
CA ALA A 15 13.90 5.27 17.70
C ALA A 15 12.55 5.64 18.30
N VAL A 16 12.49 6.79 19.00
CA VAL A 16 11.25 7.32 19.57
C VAL A 16 10.25 7.67 18.47
N LEU A 17 10.68 8.33 17.39
CA LEU A 17 9.81 8.63 16.25
C LEU A 17 9.28 7.37 15.57
N ALA A 18 10.10 6.33 15.40
CA ALA A 18 9.66 5.05 14.85
C ALA A 18 8.61 4.34 15.74
N ALA A 19 8.79 4.39 17.06
CA ALA A 19 7.80 3.88 18.00
C ALA A 19 6.49 4.68 17.93
N ILE A 20 6.56 6.01 17.89
CA ILE A 20 5.38 6.88 17.78
C ILE A 20 4.61 6.63 16.47
N ARG A 21 5.30 6.45 15.34
CA ARG A 21 4.67 6.08 14.06
C ARG A 21 3.90 4.78 14.18
N THR A 22 4.50 3.77 14.82
CA THR A 22 3.84 2.47 15.07
C THR A 22 2.58 2.64 15.91
N LEU A 23 2.62 3.49 16.94
CA LEU A 23 1.46 3.74 17.82
C LEU A 23 0.35 4.55 17.15
N LEU A 24 0.72 5.50 16.27
CA LEU A 24 -0.23 6.37 15.56
C LEU A 24 -0.70 5.78 14.22
N ALA A 25 -0.23 4.59 13.85
CA ALA A 25 -0.58 3.93 12.58
C ALA A 25 -2.08 3.62 12.46
N ASP A 26 -2.82 3.60 13.57
CA ASP A 26 -4.28 3.43 13.58
C ASP A 26 -5.06 4.73 13.25
N GLY A 27 -4.36 5.84 13.04
CA GLY A 27 -4.92 7.14 12.71
C GLY A 27 -5.61 7.85 13.89
N LYS A 28 -5.61 7.26 15.09
CA LYS A 28 -6.17 7.91 16.29
C LYS A 28 -5.21 8.98 16.80
N ALA A 29 -5.79 9.95 17.51
CA ALA A 29 -5.02 11.00 18.14
C ALA A 29 -4.70 10.64 19.58
N TYR A 30 -3.45 10.88 20.01
CA TYR A 30 -2.98 10.58 21.35
C TYR A 30 -2.18 11.75 21.92
N SER A 31 -2.28 11.99 23.23
CA SER A 31 -1.38 12.92 23.92
C SER A 31 0.04 12.35 24.00
N ALA A 32 1.01 13.20 24.31
CA ALA A 32 2.39 12.72 24.51
C ALA A 32 2.48 11.76 25.70
N GLU A 33 1.64 11.95 26.71
CA GLU A 33 1.52 11.10 27.90
C GLU A 33 0.98 9.71 27.54
N GLU A 34 -0.09 9.66 26.73
CA GLU A 34 -0.66 8.40 26.24
C GLU A 34 0.31 7.64 25.33
N LEU A 35 0.96 8.33 24.39
CA LEU A 35 1.97 7.72 23.51
C LEU A 35 3.15 7.15 24.30
N CYS A 36 3.60 7.87 25.32
CA CYS A 36 4.67 7.40 26.19
C CYS A 36 4.25 6.14 26.95
N ALA A 37 3.07 6.14 27.56
CA ALA A 37 2.56 5.00 28.32
C ALA A 37 2.34 3.76 27.43
N LEU A 38 1.66 3.92 26.29
CA LEU A 38 1.43 2.84 25.33
C LEU A 38 2.74 2.29 24.74
N GLY A 39 3.70 3.18 24.45
CA GLY A 39 5.01 2.77 23.95
C GLY A 39 5.80 1.92 24.95
N ILE A 40 5.73 2.25 26.24
CA ILE A 40 6.35 1.45 27.32
C ILE A 40 5.62 0.11 27.47
N GLU A 41 4.28 0.14 27.54
CA GLU A 41 3.44 -1.06 27.66
C GLU A 41 3.70 -2.07 26.53
N HIS A 42 3.83 -1.58 25.29
CA HIS A 42 4.10 -2.40 24.12
C HIS A 42 5.57 -2.70 23.88
N LYS A 43 6.48 -2.26 24.78
CA LYS A 43 7.93 -2.42 24.68
C LYS A 43 8.54 -1.82 23.40
N LEU A 44 7.95 -0.73 22.92
CA LEU A 44 8.45 0.08 21.80
C LEU A 44 9.35 1.21 22.29
N LEU A 45 9.16 1.65 23.53
CA LEU A 45 9.96 2.68 24.21
C LEU A 45 10.62 2.09 25.46
N ALA A 46 11.76 2.66 25.85
CA ALA A 46 12.43 2.30 27.10
C ALA A 46 11.59 2.73 28.31
N ALA A 47 11.63 1.98 29.41
CA ALA A 47 10.79 2.20 30.59
C ALA A 47 11.02 3.57 31.27
N GLU A 48 12.21 4.14 31.08
CA GLU A 48 12.63 5.45 31.56
C GLU A 48 12.23 6.61 30.63
N THR A 49 11.59 6.34 29.48
CA THR A 49 11.14 7.38 28.56
C THR A 49 10.07 8.23 29.24
N ILE A 50 10.21 9.56 29.16
CA ILE A 50 9.24 10.51 29.71
C ILE A 50 8.44 11.21 28.61
N PRO A 51 7.18 11.64 28.88
CA PRO A 51 6.32 12.29 27.88
C PRO A 51 6.95 13.54 27.23
N ASN A 52 7.78 14.29 27.96
CA ASN A 52 8.44 15.47 27.42
C ASN A 52 9.46 15.13 26.32
N TYR A 53 10.08 13.94 26.38
CA TYR A 53 11.00 13.48 25.35
C TYR A 53 10.26 13.13 24.06
N VAL A 54 9.10 12.48 24.16
CA VAL A 54 8.17 12.23 23.03
C VAL A 54 7.78 13.54 22.35
N ARG A 55 7.33 14.53 23.15
CA ARG A 55 6.95 15.87 22.65
C ARG A 55 8.09 16.56 21.91
N ASN A 56 9.29 16.58 22.50
CA ASN A 56 10.46 17.21 21.89
C ASN A 56 10.89 16.49 20.61
N ALA A 57 10.85 15.16 20.57
CA ALA A 57 11.18 14.40 19.37
C ALA A 57 10.27 14.75 18.19
N ILE A 58 8.95 14.80 18.42
CA ILE A 58 7.96 15.21 17.40
C ILE A 58 8.22 16.66 16.96
N LYS A 59 8.37 17.59 17.92
CA LYS A 59 8.61 19.01 17.61
C LYS A 59 9.87 19.20 16.77
N THR A 60 10.98 18.56 17.14
CA THR A 60 12.25 18.65 16.40
C THR A 60 12.12 18.12 14.98
N LEU A 61 11.34 17.06 14.75
CA LEU A 61 11.06 16.58 13.40
C LEU A 61 10.25 17.62 12.61
N LEU A 62 9.14 18.11 13.17
CA LEU A 62 8.25 19.07 12.51
C LEU A 62 8.99 20.36 12.14
N ASP A 63 9.87 20.86 13.02
CA ASP A 63 10.72 22.02 12.72
C ASP A 63 11.63 21.74 11.51
N ARG A 64 12.28 20.56 11.46
CA ARG A 64 13.12 20.17 10.31
C ARG A 64 12.33 20.00 9.02
N GLN A 65 11.14 19.41 9.09
CA GLN A 65 10.27 19.25 7.92
C GLN A 65 9.85 20.62 7.38
N ARG A 66 9.44 21.54 8.26
CA ARG A 66 9.12 22.92 7.90
C ARG A 66 10.31 23.62 7.23
N ASP A 67 11.50 23.50 7.81
CA ASP A 67 12.71 24.14 7.27
C ASP A 67 13.09 23.59 5.88
N ARG A 68 12.68 22.34 5.57
CA ARG A 68 12.86 21.69 4.27
C ARG A 68 11.69 21.88 3.30
N GLY A 69 10.61 22.53 3.74
CA GLY A 69 9.37 22.64 2.96
C GLY A 69 8.65 21.30 2.76
N GLU A 70 8.89 20.32 3.64
CA GLU A 70 8.22 19.03 3.62
C GLU A 70 6.83 19.14 4.29
N LYS A 71 5.88 18.33 3.81
CA LYS A 71 4.58 18.17 4.47
C LYS A 71 4.81 17.61 5.89
N PRO A 72 4.18 18.19 6.93
CA PRO A 72 4.37 17.72 8.29
C PRO A 72 3.86 16.28 8.44
N GLU A 73 4.67 15.41 9.04
CA GLU A 73 4.27 14.03 9.28
C GLU A 73 3.24 13.90 10.42
N PHE A 74 3.34 14.77 11.42
CA PHE A 74 2.45 14.79 12.59
C PHE A 74 1.60 16.06 12.60
N LEU A 75 0.32 15.91 12.93
CA LEU A 75 -0.59 17.00 13.21
C LEU A 75 -0.79 17.15 14.71
N LEU A 76 -0.55 18.35 15.23
CA LEU A 76 -0.95 18.75 16.58
C LEU A 76 -2.39 19.28 16.52
N LEU A 77 -3.32 18.57 17.17
CA LEU A 77 -4.71 18.96 17.28
C LEU A 77 -4.90 20.08 18.33
N ARG A 78 -6.06 20.74 18.29
CA ARG A 78 -6.40 21.86 19.20
C ARG A 78 -6.42 21.46 20.67
N ASP A 79 -6.66 20.19 20.98
CA ASP A 79 -6.68 19.62 22.32
C ASP A 79 -5.29 19.17 22.81
N GLY A 80 -4.24 19.41 22.02
CA GLY A 80 -2.86 19.05 22.37
C GLY A 80 -2.48 17.60 22.06
N ARG A 81 -3.35 16.84 21.37
CA ARG A 81 -3.06 15.47 20.92
C ARG A 81 -2.39 15.46 19.55
N TYR A 82 -1.59 14.43 19.31
CA TYR A 82 -0.88 14.18 18.05
C TYR A 82 -1.57 13.07 17.28
N ARG A 83 -1.64 13.23 15.96
CA ARG A 83 -1.96 12.15 15.01
C ARG A 83 -1.01 12.24 13.83
N LEU A 84 -0.88 11.17 13.05
CA LEU A 84 -0.21 11.28 11.75
C LEU A 84 -1.07 12.14 10.81
N ASP A 85 -0.42 12.87 9.89
CA ASP A 85 -1.08 13.63 8.82
C ASP A 85 -1.62 12.67 7.75
N MET A 86 -2.59 11.88 8.18
CA MET A 86 -3.15 10.74 7.46
C MET A 86 -4.68 10.78 7.55
N PRO A 87 -5.39 10.23 6.54
CA PRO A 87 -6.80 9.96 6.64
C PRO A 87 -7.07 9.12 7.89
N VAL A 88 -8.12 9.45 8.64
CA VAL A 88 -8.52 8.65 9.79
C VAL A 88 -9.02 7.31 9.28
N ASP A 89 -8.36 6.23 9.66
CA ASP A 89 -8.79 4.88 9.36
C ASP A 89 -9.95 4.50 10.29
N ALA A 90 -11.17 4.75 9.81
CA ALA A 90 -12.39 4.42 10.55
C ALA A 90 -12.55 2.91 10.82
N PHE A 91 -11.74 2.07 10.17
CA PHE A 91 -11.79 0.61 10.28
C PHE A 91 -10.46 0.03 10.78
N ALA A 92 -9.67 0.81 11.52
CA ALA A 92 -8.44 0.35 12.15
C ALA A 92 -8.70 -0.90 13.01
N GLY A 93 -7.94 -1.98 12.78
CA GLY A 93 -8.09 -3.26 13.48
C GLY A 93 -9.02 -4.27 12.79
N HIS A 94 -9.72 -3.88 11.72
CA HIS A 94 -10.45 -4.79 10.84
C HIS A 94 -9.62 -5.22 9.62
N ASP A 95 -8.32 -4.98 9.64
CA ASP A 95 -7.39 -5.44 8.62
C ASP A 95 -7.55 -6.94 8.40
N ASP A 96 -7.59 -7.36 7.14
CA ASP A 96 -7.33 -8.76 6.85
C ASP A 96 -5.96 -9.13 7.45
N PRO A 97 -5.75 -10.39 7.86
CA PRO A 97 -4.39 -10.84 8.10
C PRO A 97 -3.58 -10.46 6.86
N GLU A 98 -2.58 -9.59 7.02
CA GLU A 98 -1.74 -9.16 5.90
C GLU A 98 -1.32 -10.43 5.16
N PRO A 99 -1.73 -10.61 3.90
CA PRO A 99 -1.26 -11.74 3.14
C PRO A 99 0.25 -11.58 3.11
N SER A 100 0.97 -12.47 3.79
CA SER A 100 2.42 -12.52 3.72
C SER A 100 2.75 -12.89 2.28
N ASN A 101 2.94 -11.88 1.44
CA ASN A 101 3.34 -12.07 0.07
C ASN A 101 4.85 -12.19 0.05
N ALA A 102 5.33 -13.37 0.43
CA ALA A 102 6.76 -13.68 0.47
C ALA A 102 7.45 -13.38 -0.87
N ALA A 103 6.74 -13.50 -2.00
CA ALA A 103 7.26 -13.12 -3.31
C ALA A 103 7.44 -11.60 -3.44
N THR A 104 6.48 -10.79 -2.98
CA THR A 104 6.61 -9.32 -2.95
C THR A 104 7.75 -8.89 -2.03
N GLU A 105 7.86 -9.43 -0.82
CA GLU A 105 8.95 -9.05 0.10
C GLU A 105 10.32 -9.52 -0.41
N ALA A 106 10.41 -10.69 -1.06
CA ALA A 106 11.63 -11.11 -1.72
C ALA A 106 12.02 -10.18 -2.88
N LEU A 107 11.06 -9.70 -3.66
CA LEU A 107 11.29 -8.71 -4.71
C LEU A 107 11.74 -7.36 -4.13
N ILE A 108 11.12 -6.89 -3.05
CA ILE A 108 11.53 -5.67 -2.34
C ILE A 108 12.98 -5.78 -1.88
N ALA A 109 13.36 -6.89 -1.24
CA ALA A 109 14.73 -7.11 -0.80
C ALA A 109 15.73 -7.12 -1.97
N ARG A 110 15.34 -7.66 -3.14
CA ARG A 110 16.18 -7.60 -4.35
C ARG A 110 16.34 -6.17 -4.86
N LEU A 111 15.25 -5.39 -4.98
CA LEU A 111 15.29 -3.98 -5.38
C LEU A 111 16.22 -3.15 -4.49
N GLU A 112 16.13 -3.34 -3.17
CA GLU A 112 16.98 -2.67 -2.20
C GLU A 112 18.45 -3.07 -2.36
N ALA A 113 18.74 -4.36 -2.58
CA ALA A 113 20.11 -4.80 -2.83
C ALA A 113 20.68 -4.31 -4.17
N SER A 114 19.90 -4.37 -5.24
CA SER A 114 20.35 -4.09 -6.60
C SER A 114 20.53 -2.59 -6.87
N VAL A 115 19.74 -1.71 -6.24
CA VAL A 115 19.94 -0.26 -6.36
C VAL A 115 21.30 0.19 -5.77
N HIS A 116 21.82 -0.54 -4.79
CA HIS A 116 23.14 -0.33 -4.17
C HIS A 116 24.26 -1.16 -4.80
N ARG A 117 24.02 -1.79 -5.96
CA ARG A 117 24.99 -2.64 -6.68
C ARG A 117 25.54 -3.80 -5.83
N LEU A 118 24.76 -4.27 -4.85
CA LEU A 118 25.12 -5.42 -4.02
C LEU A 118 24.83 -6.74 -4.75
N THR A 119 24.05 -6.69 -5.82
CA THR A 119 23.74 -7.82 -6.69
C THR A 119 24.68 -7.83 -7.89
N PRO A 120 25.44 -8.92 -8.12
CA PRO A 120 26.31 -9.01 -9.29
C PRO A 120 25.50 -9.11 -10.59
N PRO A 121 26.01 -8.57 -11.72
CA PRO A 121 25.41 -8.76 -13.03
C PRO A 121 25.50 -10.22 -13.48
N GLU A 122 24.52 -10.66 -14.27
CA GLU A 122 24.54 -11.99 -14.88
C GLU A 122 25.38 -11.99 -16.16
N PRO A 123 25.86 -13.15 -16.66
CA PRO A 123 26.67 -13.20 -17.89
C PRO A 123 26.01 -12.55 -19.11
N GLY A 124 24.68 -12.58 -19.19
CA GLY A 124 23.90 -11.94 -20.27
C GLY A 124 23.80 -10.42 -20.16
N ASP A 125 24.17 -9.83 -19.03
CA ASP A 125 24.07 -8.39 -18.78
C ASP A 125 25.28 -7.60 -19.33
N GLY A 126 26.36 -8.29 -19.72
CA GLY A 126 27.58 -7.66 -20.20
C GLY A 126 28.24 -6.75 -19.14
N PRO A 127 28.81 -5.59 -19.52
CA PRO A 127 29.45 -4.67 -18.57
C PRO A 127 28.46 -3.78 -17.82
N ASN A 128 27.15 -3.96 -17.99
CA ASN A 128 26.15 -3.09 -17.37
C ASN A 128 25.95 -3.42 -15.88
N VAL A 129 26.61 -2.65 -15.01
CA VAL A 129 26.48 -2.77 -13.55
C VAL A 129 25.09 -2.38 -13.00
N GLY A 130 24.25 -1.71 -13.81
CA GLY A 130 22.87 -1.36 -13.47
C GLY A 130 21.86 -2.45 -13.80
N ALA A 131 22.23 -3.43 -14.64
CA ALA A 131 21.32 -4.44 -15.17
C ALA A 131 20.52 -5.22 -14.11
N PRO A 132 21.09 -5.61 -12.94
CA PRO A 132 20.31 -6.25 -11.89
C PRO A 132 19.15 -5.37 -11.40
N PHE A 133 19.39 -4.07 -11.23
CA PHE A 133 18.35 -3.15 -10.76
C PHE A 133 17.28 -2.94 -11.83
N GLU A 134 17.67 -2.78 -13.09
CA GLU A 134 16.72 -2.68 -14.22
C GLU A 134 15.80 -3.90 -14.31
N ARG A 135 16.35 -5.11 -14.07
CA ARG A 135 15.58 -6.37 -14.06
C ARG A 135 14.60 -6.43 -12.90
N ASP A 136 15.03 -6.08 -11.69
CA ASP A 136 14.15 -6.06 -10.51
C ASP A 136 13.06 -4.99 -10.65
N VAL A 137 13.36 -3.85 -11.28
CA VAL A 137 12.37 -2.79 -11.59
C VAL A 137 11.34 -3.30 -12.60
N ALA A 138 11.76 -3.98 -13.67
CA ALA A 138 10.83 -4.61 -14.60
C ALA A 138 9.90 -5.62 -13.88
N ALA A 139 10.47 -6.50 -13.05
CA ALA A 139 9.70 -7.45 -12.24
C ALA A 139 8.74 -6.76 -11.25
N ALA A 140 9.09 -5.58 -10.74
CA ALA A 140 8.20 -4.78 -9.89
C ALA A 140 7.02 -4.19 -10.65
N PHE A 141 7.22 -3.68 -11.87
CA PHE A 141 6.11 -3.26 -12.71
C PHE A 141 5.24 -4.45 -13.12
N GLU A 142 5.81 -5.63 -13.39
CA GLU A 142 5.05 -6.87 -13.60
C GLU A 142 4.22 -7.26 -12.37
N ALA A 143 4.79 -7.15 -11.16
CA ALA A 143 4.07 -7.40 -9.91
C ALA A 143 2.92 -6.40 -9.66
N LEU A 144 3.02 -5.19 -10.22
CA LEU A 144 1.91 -4.21 -10.26
C LEU A 144 0.92 -4.49 -11.41
N GLY A 145 1.12 -5.54 -12.19
CA GLY A 145 0.26 -6.01 -13.28
C GLY A 145 0.54 -5.38 -14.66
N PHE A 146 1.63 -4.63 -14.82
CA PHE A 146 2.02 -4.13 -16.14
C PHE A 146 2.63 -5.25 -17.00
N ALA A 147 2.48 -5.14 -18.32
CA ALA A 147 3.36 -5.83 -19.24
C ALA A 147 4.68 -5.07 -19.31
N ALA A 148 5.65 -5.46 -18.48
CA ALA A 148 6.94 -4.77 -18.38
C ALA A 148 8.08 -5.60 -18.97
N LYS A 149 9.04 -4.90 -19.58
CA LYS A 149 10.21 -5.51 -20.18
C LYS A 149 11.43 -4.65 -19.92
N ARG A 150 12.50 -5.28 -19.46
CA ARG A 150 13.84 -4.69 -19.47
C ARG A 150 14.34 -4.62 -20.92
N MET A 151 14.71 -3.43 -21.37
CA MET A 151 15.28 -3.20 -22.70
C MET A 151 16.79 -3.11 -22.55
N GLY A 152 17.29 -2.09 -21.86
CA GLY A 152 18.70 -1.91 -21.50
C GLY A 152 19.61 -1.70 -22.72
N GLY A 153 20.80 -1.16 -22.46
CA GLY A 153 21.81 -0.90 -23.49
C GLY A 153 21.93 0.57 -23.87
N GLU A 154 22.98 0.89 -24.63
CA GLU A 154 23.30 2.28 -24.96
C GLU A 154 22.22 2.88 -25.90
N GLY A 155 21.60 3.96 -25.46
CA GLY A 155 20.61 4.72 -26.24
C GLY A 155 19.17 4.17 -26.18
N GLU A 156 18.95 3.07 -25.47
CA GLU A 156 17.65 2.46 -25.21
C GLU A 156 17.19 2.75 -23.77
N PRO A 157 15.87 2.76 -23.48
CA PRO A 157 15.40 2.84 -22.10
C PRO A 157 15.81 1.61 -21.29
N ASP A 158 15.89 1.76 -19.96
CA ASP A 158 16.15 0.61 -19.09
C ASP A 158 14.95 -0.32 -19.02
N VAL A 159 13.75 0.22 -18.77
CA VAL A 159 12.49 -0.54 -18.68
C VAL A 159 11.37 0.16 -19.42
N VAL A 160 10.55 -0.62 -20.11
CA VAL A 160 9.28 -0.17 -20.70
C VAL A 160 8.15 -1.00 -20.10
N ALA A 161 7.14 -0.34 -19.53
CA ALA A 161 6.00 -0.98 -18.87
C ALA A 161 4.67 -0.47 -19.46
N THR A 162 3.80 -1.39 -19.89
CA THR A 162 2.51 -1.05 -20.51
C THR A 162 1.35 -1.54 -19.65
N ALA A 163 0.41 -0.65 -19.32
CA ALA A 163 -0.81 -1.00 -18.60
C ALA A 163 -1.84 -1.61 -19.56
N PRO A 164 -2.34 -2.84 -19.34
CA PRO A 164 -3.22 -3.53 -20.28
C PRO A 164 -4.69 -3.08 -20.14
N LEU A 165 -4.98 -1.82 -20.48
CA LEU A 165 -6.31 -1.20 -20.37
C LEU A 165 -7.07 -1.10 -21.71
N GLY A 166 -6.68 -1.89 -22.71
CA GLY A 166 -7.26 -1.82 -24.07
C GLY A 166 -7.00 -0.45 -24.70
N ASP A 167 -8.04 0.23 -25.18
CA ASP A 167 -7.94 1.57 -25.79
C ASP A 167 -7.46 2.67 -24.83
N ARG A 168 -7.41 2.37 -23.52
CA ARG A 168 -6.86 3.26 -22.48
C ARG A 168 -5.50 2.79 -21.97
N ALA A 169 -4.85 1.88 -22.69
CA ALA A 169 -3.49 1.47 -22.39
C ALA A 169 -2.57 2.69 -22.42
N TYR A 170 -1.56 2.66 -21.56
CA TYR A 170 -0.51 3.66 -21.53
C TYR A 170 0.83 2.99 -21.25
N THR A 171 1.89 3.59 -21.76
CA THR A 171 3.26 3.11 -21.66
C THR A 171 4.09 4.05 -20.80
N VAL A 172 4.79 3.47 -19.82
CA VAL A 172 5.73 4.14 -18.93
C VAL A 172 7.13 3.70 -19.31
N VAL A 173 8.00 4.67 -19.58
CA VAL A 173 9.42 4.46 -19.78
C VAL A 173 10.14 4.79 -18.49
N VAL A 174 10.96 3.88 -18.00
CA VAL A 174 11.67 4.03 -16.74
C VAL A 174 13.17 4.03 -17.01
N GLU A 175 13.83 5.08 -16.53
CA GLU A 175 15.28 5.23 -16.48
C GLU A 175 15.74 4.96 -15.05
N CYS A 176 16.66 4.02 -14.89
CA CYS A 176 17.13 3.54 -13.60
C CYS A 176 18.50 4.12 -13.25
N LYS A 177 18.70 4.46 -11.97
CA LYS A 177 19.97 4.96 -11.43
C LYS A 177 20.36 4.15 -10.20
N THR A 178 21.56 3.58 -10.24
CA THR A 178 22.16 2.85 -9.11
C THR A 178 23.24 3.68 -8.44
N VAL A 179 23.48 3.42 -7.15
CA VAL A 179 24.52 4.07 -6.34
C VAL A 179 25.59 3.05 -5.95
N ALA A 180 26.87 3.46 -5.99
CA ALA A 180 28.00 2.60 -5.62
C ALA A 180 28.53 2.84 -4.20
N THR A 181 28.04 3.89 -3.53
CA THR A 181 28.58 4.38 -2.27
C THR A 181 27.49 4.44 -1.20
N ASP A 182 27.90 4.41 0.06
CA ASP A 182 27.03 4.53 1.23
C ASP A 182 26.23 5.84 1.31
N ASP A 183 26.57 6.83 0.48
CA ASP A 183 25.93 8.16 0.41
C ASP A 183 24.46 8.10 -0.06
N ASN A 184 23.96 6.94 -0.52
CA ASN A 184 22.59 6.67 -1.00
C ASN A 184 22.02 7.61 -2.09
N GLN A 185 22.72 8.68 -2.46
CA GLN A 185 22.26 9.68 -3.41
C GLN A 185 22.81 9.46 -4.82
N VAL A 186 21.91 9.56 -5.80
CA VAL A 186 22.25 9.56 -7.21
C VAL A 186 22.94 10.87 -7.57
N ARG A 187 24.21 10.77 -8.01
CA ARG A 187 25.04 11.94 -8.37
C ARG A 187 24.75 12.53 -9.74
N ASN A 188 24.28 11.70 -10.68
CA ASN A 188 23.92 12.14 -12.03
C ASN A 188 22.51 11.65 -12.38
N PRO A 189 21.47 12.42 -12.00
CA PRO A 189 20.08 12.05 -12.26
C PRO A 189 19.74 12.00 -13.75
N ALA A 190 20.24 12.95 -14.55
CA ALA A 190 20.02 13.05 -15.99
C ALA A 190 18.54 12.96 -16.42
N ALA A 191 17.66 13.80 -15.85
CA ALA A 191 16.23 13.78 -16.15
C ALA A 191 15.91 14.01 -17.63
N GLN A 192 16.73 14.79 -18.34
CA GLN A 192 16.62 14.97 -19.79
C GLN A 192 16.65 13.64 -20.55
N GLU A 193 17.50 12.70 -20.14
CA GLU A 193 17.67 11.42 -20.84
C GLU A 193 16.41 10.55 -20.73
N ALA A 194 15.82 10.45 -19.54
CA ALA A 194 14.55 9.74 -19.34
C ALA A 194 13.43 10.31 -20.24
N GLY A 195 13.36 11.65 -20.36
CA GLY A 195 12.40 12.32 -21.24
C GLY A 195 12.65 12.03 -22.72
N ARG A 196 13.92 12.04 -23.15
CA ARG A 196 14.34 11.74 -24.53
C ARG A 196 14.00 10.28 -24.89
N LEU A 197 14.28 9.33 -24.00
CA LEU A 197 14.03 7.91 -24.20
C LEU A 197 12.54 7.59 -24.27
N ARG A 198 11.71 8.26 -23.46
CA ARG A 198 10.24 8.22 -23.61
C ARG A 198 9.82 8.62 -25.02
N ASP A 199 10.30 9.76 -25.50
CA ASP A 199 9.91 10.27 -26.82
C ASP A 199 10.41 9.37 -27.96
N LEU A 200 11.60 8.76 -27.81
CA LEU A 200 12.19 7.81 -28.76
C LEU A 200 11.30 6.58 -29.00
N VAL A 201 10.75 5.99 -27.92
CA VAL A 201 9.92 4.78 -28.00
C VAL A 201 8.42 5.06 -28.04
N GLY A 202 8.02 6.34 -28.07
CA GLY A 202 6.62 6.76 -28.11
C GLY A 202 5.86 6.49 -26.81
N GLY A 203 6.53 6.53 -25.65
CA GLY A 203 5.88 6.34 -24.34
C GLY A 203 5.03 7.54 -23.91
N ASP A 204 4.01 7.29 -23.08
CA ASP A 204 3.13 8.33 -22.53
C ASP A 204 3.78 9.04 -21.33
N TYR A 205 4.51 8.29 -20.52
CA TYR A 205 5.12 8.75 -19.28
C TYR A 205 6.60 8.39 -19.20
N ALA A 206 7.37 9.21 -18.49
CA ALA A 206 8.76 8.96 -18.17
C ALA A 206 8.95 8.98 -16.65
N VAL A 207 9.63 7.96 -16.11
CA VAL A 207 10.04 7.89 -14.71
C VAL A 207 11.55 7.82 -14.63
N LEU A 208 12.13 8.66 -13.78
CA LEU A 208 13.51 8.52 -13.31
C LEU A 208 13.47 7.87 -11.92
N LEU A 209 14.10 6.71 -11.78
CA LEU A 209 14.03 5.86 -10.58
C LEU A 209 15.43 5.58 -10.03
N GLY A 210 15.62 5.66 -8.71
CA GLY A 210 16.89 5.33 -8.05
C GLY A 210 16.76 5.31 -6.53
N ALA A 211 17.88 5.15 -5.80
CA ALA A 211 17.87 5.03 -4.34
C ALA A 211 17.33 6.31 -3.66
N ASP A 212 18.00 7.44 -3.88
CA ASP A 212 17.60 8.77 -3.43
C ASP A 212 18.18 9.82 -4.38
N PHE A 213 17.64 11.04 -4.35
CA PHE A 213 18.05 12.14 -5.21
C PHE A 213 18.19 13.45 -4.44
N PRO A 214 19.21 14.26 -4.75
CA PRO A 214 19.41 15.54 -4.09
C PRO A 214 18.19 16.45 -4.27
N ARG A 215 17.77 17.14 -3.22
CA ARG A 215 16.73 18.19 -3.27
C ARG A 215 17.35 19.49 -3.78
N ALA A 216 17.40 19.64 -5.11
CA ALA A 216 17.97 20.80 -5.78
C ALA A 216 16.96 21.39 -6.78
N ALA A 217 16.81 22.73 -6.76
CA ALA A 217 15.88 23.45 -7.63
C ALA A 217 16.17 23.23 -9.13
N GLU A 218 17.44 23.01 -9.48
CA GLU A 218 17.87 22.67 -10.85
C GLU A 218 17.25 21.36 -11.32
N LEU A 219 17.43 20.27 -10.56
CA LEU A 219 16.82 18.97 -10.86
C LEU A 219 15.29 19.07 -10.92
N ASP A 220 14.66 19.78 -9.99
CA ASP A 220 13.21 19.96 -9.98
C ASP A 220 12.70 20.72 -11.22
N GLY A 221 13.50 21.66 -11.73
CA GLY A 221 13.25 22.36 -13.00
C GLY A 221 13.39 21.45 -14.22
N GLU A 222 14.42 20.60 -14.25
CA GLU A 222 14.64 19.63 -15.32
C GLU A 222 13.51 18.60 -15.41
N LEU A 223 13.08 18.03 -14.27
CA LEU A 223 11.97 17.06 -14.22
C LEU A 223 10.70 17.62 -14.86
N LYS A 224 10.36 18.88 -14.57
CA LYS A 224 9.20 19.55 -15.18
C LYS A 224 9.41 19.82 -16.67
N THR A 225 10.58 20.33 -17.03
CA THR A 225 10.93 20.68 -18.43
C THR A 225 10.88 19.46 -19.35
N HIS A 226 11.36 18.32 -18.89
CA HIS A 226 11.43 17.07 -19.67
C HIS A 226 10.23 16.15 -19.46
N ARG A 227 9.25 16.57 -18.65
CA ARG A 227 8.02 15.82 -18.32
C ARG A 227 8.32 14.45 -17.70
N VAL A 228 9.18 14.43 -16.67
CA VAL A 228 9.66 13.23 -15.99
C VAL A 228 9.18 13.22 -14.55
N ALA A 229 8.60 12.11 -14.11
CA ALA A 229 8.32 11.84 -12.71
C ALA A 229 9.58 11.28 -12.03
N LEU A 230 9.94 11.80 -10.88
CA LEU A 230 11.04 11.29 -10.06
C LEU A 230 10.48 10.40 -8.97
N TRP A 231 10.87 9.13 -9.01
CA TRP A 231 10.50 8.11 -8.03
C TRP A 231 11.77 7.61 -7.32
N THR A 232 11.64 7.20 -6.07
CA THR A 232 12.69 6.45 -5.37
C THR A 232 12.37 4.96 -5.32
N THR A 233 13.36 4.12 -5.02
CA THR A 233 13.14 2.71 -4.71
C THR A 233 12.15 2.57 -3.53
N GLU A 234 12.25 3.44 -2.52
CA GLU A 234 11.30 3.46 -1.40
C GLU A 234 9.86 3.74 -1.86
N ASP A 235 9.68 4.64 -2.83
CA ASP A 235 8.37 4.94 -3.40
C ASP A 235 7.76 3.74 -4.13
N LEU A 236 8.57 3.03 -4.93
CA LEU A 236 8.14 1.80 -5.60
C LEU A 236 7.77 0.70 -4.59
N VAL A 237 8.56 0.55 -3.52
CA VAL A 237 8.29 -0.39 -2.42
C VAL A 237 6.94 -0.07 -1.74
N LYS A 238 6.62 1.21 -1.49
CA LYS A 238 5.32 1.62 -0.95
C LYS A 238 4.16 1.17 -1.84
N LEU A 239 4.30 1.32 -3.17
CA LEU A 239 3.28 0.88 -4.13
C LEU A 239 3.14 -0.64 -4.16
N LEU A 240 4.24 -1.39 -4.13
CA LEU A 240 4.22 -2.86 -4.10
C LEU A 240 3.50 -3.38 -2.85
N ARG A 241 3.81 -2.81 -1.67
CA ARG A 241 3.13 -3.19 -0.42
C ARG A 241 1.65 -2.82 -0.44
N ALA A 242 1.31 -1.61 -0.90
CA ALA A 242 -0.08 -1.22 -1.05
C ALA A 242 -0.85 -2.12 -2.04
N HIS A 243 -0.20 -2.55 -3.12
CA HIS A 243 -0.77 -3.50 -4.08
C HIS A 243 -0.99 -4.89 -3.47
N ALA A 244 -0.06 -5.35 -2.64
CA ALA A 244 -0.17 -6.65 -1.97
C ALA A 244 -1.34 -6.71 -0.98
N VAL A 245 -1.67 -5.59 -0.32
CA VAL A 245 -2.86 -5.49 0.53
C VAL A 245 -4.13 -5.46 -0.33
N HIS A 246 -4.17 -4.57 -1.32
CA HIS A 246 -5.31 -4.44 -2.23
C HIS A 246 -4.78 -4.21 -3.65
N ALA A 247 -5.21 -5.01 -4.63
CA ALA A 247 -4.79 -4.80 -6.02
C ALA A 247 -5.11 -3.36 -6.49
N ILE A 248 -4.09 -2.67 -6.98
CA ILE A 248 -4.19 -1.31 -7.51
C ILE A 248 -4.70 -1.37 -8.95
N ARG A 249 -5.70 -0.55 -9.28
CA ARG A 249 -6.14 -0.34 -10.67
C ARG A 249 -5.18 0.58 -11.39
N TRP A 250 -4.69 0.19 -12.57
CA TRP A 250 -3.71 0.97 -13.35
C TRP A 250 -4.14 2.41 -13.64
N SER A 251 -5.44 2.68 -13.83
CA SER A 251 -5.94 4.04 -14.06
C SER A 251 -5.68 4.98 -12.88
N ARG A 252 -5.47 4.45 -11.66
CA ARG A 252 -5.16 5.24 -10.46
C ARG A 252 -3.68 5.56 -10.31
N LEU A 253 -2.81 4.89 -11.06
CA LEU A 253 -1.37 5.16 -11.05
C LEU A 253 -1.00 6.35 -11.95
N VAL A 254 -1.85 6.68 -12.92
CA VAL A 254 -1.61 7.79 -13.87
C VAL A 254 -1.20 9.11 -13.21
N PRO A 255 -1.88 9.60 -12.14
CA PRO A 255 -1.47 10.83 -11.47
C PRO A 255 -0.06 10.78 -10.84
N LEU A 256 0.44 9.58 -10.51
CA LEU A 256 1.77 9.39 -9.92
C LEU A 256 2.91 9.53 -10.94
N PHE A 257 2.58 9.55 -12.23
CA PHE A 257 3.51 9.82 -13.33
C PHE A 257 3.54 11.30 -13.74
N ALA A 258 2.92 12.20 -12.96
CA ALA A 258 3.00 13.62 -13.22
C ALA A 258 4.46 14.13 -13.09
N PRO A 259 4.89 15.10 -13.93
CA PRO A 259 6.25 15.62 -13.88
C PRO A 259 6.62 16.24 -12.52
N GLY A 260 7.83 15.95 -12.04
CA GLY A 260 8.32 16.38 -10.73
C GLY A 260 8.49 15.22 -9.75
N ARG A 261 8.69 15.53 -8.46
CA ARG A 261 8.86 14.51 -7.41
C ARG A 261 7.53 13.88 -7.05
N ALA A 262 7.45 12.56 -7.15
CA ALA A 262 6.21 11.83 -6.88
C ALA A 262 6.10 11.32 -5.43
N SER A 263 7.15 11.42 -4.61
CA SER A 263 7.23 10.76 -3.29
C SER A 263 6.05 11.10 -2.37
N ASP A 264 5.65 12.38 -2.28
CA ASP A 264 4.51 12.79 -1.46
C ASP A 264 3.18 12.22 -2.01
N ALA A 265 2.99 12.29 -3.34
CA ALA A 265 1.79 11.78 -4.00
C ALA A 265 1.69 10.25 -3.89
N ILE A 266 2.82 9.53 -3.99
CA ILE A 266 2.89 8.08 -3.83
C ILE A 266 2.63 7.68 -2.39
N ALA A 267 3.24 8.36 -1.42
CA ALA A 267 3.00 8.09 0.00
C ALA A 267 1.53 8.31 0.37
N GLU A 268 0.95 9.44 -0.05
CA GLU A 268 -0.47 9.73 0.14
C GLU A 268 -1.37 8.72 -0.56
N PHE A 269 -1.05 8.36 -1.80
CA PHE A 269 -1.80 7.36 -2.56
C PHE A 269 -1.78 5.99 -1.88
N ALA A 270 -0.59 5.47 -1.54
CA ALA A 270 -0.42 4.16 -0.92
C ALA A 270 -1.22 4.08 0.38
N LEU A 271 -1.14 5.14 1.18
CA LEU A 271 -1.87 5.26 2.43
C LEU A 271 -3.39 5.31 2.23
N LEU A 272 -3.91 6.19 1.35
CA LEU A 272 -5.34 6.26 1.02
C LEU A 272 -5.85 4.95 0.43
N HIS A 273 -5.00 4.22 -0.28
CA HIS A 273 -5.34 2.94 -0.87
C HIS A 273 -5.43 1.83 0.17
N VAL A 274 -4.58 1.85 1.19
CA VAL A 274 -4.59 0.85 2.29
C VAL A 274 -5.59 1.20 3.39
N HIS A 275 -5.84 2.48 3.67
CA HIS A 275 -6.63 2.91 4.84
C HIS A 275 -7.89 3.71 4.50
N GLY A 276 -8.08 4.11 3.24
CA GLY A 276 -9.20 4.93 2.81
C GLY A 276 -10.42 4.13 2.35
N ASP A 277 -11.08 4.66 1.32
CA ASP A 277 -12.34 4.12 0.79
C ASP A 277 -12.23 2.67 0.31
N ARG A 278 -11.04 2.24 -0.12
CA ARG A 278 -10.80 0.87 -0.57
C ARG A 278 -10.91 -0.11 0.58
N LYS A 279 -10.25 0.16 1.72
CA LYS A 279 -10.37 -0.63 2.94
C LYS A 279 -11.79 -0.63 3.46
N ARG A 280 -12.44 0.54 3.49
CA ARG A 280 -13.87 0.64 3.84
C ARG A 280 -14.74 -0.29 2.99
N ALA A 281 -14.59 -0.25 1.66
CA ALA A 281 -15.34 -1.11 0.75
C ALA A 281 -15.04 -2.59 0.97
N HIS A 282 -13.77 -2.92 1.22
CA HIS A 282 -13.31 -4.28 1.48
C HIS A 282 -13.88 -4.85 2.78
N VAL A 283 -13.75 -4.11 3.89
CA VAL A 283 -14.32 -4.49 5.20
C VAL A 283 -15.84 -4.62 5.12
N ALA A 284 -16.52 -3.67 4.45
CA ALA A 284 -17.96 -3.75 4.23
C ALA A 284 -18.33 -5.03 3.45
N TYR A 285 -17.62 -5.35 2.38
CA TYR A 285 -17.86 -6.57 1.59
C TYR A 285 -17.65 -7.84 2.41
N ARG A 286 -16.53 -7.94 3.14
CA ARG A 286 -16.25 -9.08 4.03
C ARG A 286 -17.36 -9.29 5.05
N TYR A 287 -17.78 -8.23 5.75
CA TYR A 287 -18.82 -8.34 6.77
C TYR A 287 -20.23 -8.55 6.20
N VAL A 288 -20.51 -8.07 4.99
CA VAL A 288 -21.74 -8.45 4.29
C VAL A 288 -21.74 -9.96 4.03
N LEU A 289 -20.63 -10.53 3.56
CA LEU A 289 -20.54 -11.98 3.35
C LEU A 289 -20.71 -12.75 4.66
N GLU A 290 -19.92 -12.42 5.69
CA GLU A 290 -19.89 -13.16 6.95
C GLU A 290 -21.21 -13.07 7.73
N GLU A 291 -21.66 -11.85 8.04
CA GLU A 291 -22.85 -11.65 8.88
C GLU A 291 -24.12 -11.92 8.09
N GLY A 292 -24.14 -11.61 6.79
CA GLY A 292 -25.27 -11.91 5.94
C GLY A 292 -25.46 -13.40 5.73
N LEU A 293 -24.39 -14.17 5.45
CA LEU A 293 -24.47 -15.63 5.32
C LEU A 293 -24.94 -16.27 6.63
N ALA A 294 -24.33 -15.91 7.76
CA ALA A 294 -24.71 -16.43 9.07
C ALA A 294 -26.19 -16.16 9.39
N TYR A 295 -26.71 -14.99 9.00
CA TYR A 295 -28.11 -14.65 9.20
C TYR A 295 -29.04 -15.41 8.23
N GLN A 296 -28.64 -15.61 6.97
CA GLN A 296 -29.40 -16.46 6.03
C GLN A 296 -29.49 -17.92 6.51
N GLU A 297 -28.40 -18.47 7.05
CA GLU A 297 -28.37 -19.81 7.65
C GLU A 297 -29.28 -19.90 8.87
N LEU A 298 -29.27 -18.88 9.73
CA LEU A 298 -30.17 -18.82 10.88
C LEU A 298 -31.64 -18.84 10.44
N LEU A 299 -32.00 -18.08 9.41
CA LEU A 299 -33.37 -18.07 8.85
C LEU A 299 -33.74 -19.43 8.24
N ALA A 300 -32.82 -20.05 7.49
CA ALA A 300 -33.04 -21.37 6.91
C ALA A 300 -33.22 -22.47 7.99
N ASN A 301 -32.54 -22.35 9.13
CA ASN A 301 -32.70 -23.27 10.25
C ASN A 301 -34.00 -23.05 11.04
N ALA A 302 -34.52 -21.82 11.07
CA ALA A 302 -35.74 -21.49 11.80
C ALA A 302 -37.04 -21.93 11.09
N ASP A 303 -37.03 -22.01 9.75
CA ASP A 303 -38.21 -22.39 8.97
C ASP A 303 -37.85 -23.41 7.85
N PRO A 304 -38.33 -24.66 7.93
CA PRO A 304 -38.13 -25.68 6.89
C PRO A 304 -38.65 -25.30 5.50
N GLN A 305 -39.61 -24.36 5.39
CA GLN A 305 -40.07 -23.84 4.10
C GLN A 305 -39.08 -22.86 3.48
N VAL A 306 -38.34 -22.12 4.32
CA VAL A 306 -37.28 -21.19 3.91
C VAL A 306 -36.02 -21.93 3.47
N GLN A 307 -35.79 -23.19 3.89
CA GLN A 307 -34.67 -24.02 3.38
C GLN A 307 -34.64 -24.18 1.86
N ARG A 308 -35.76 -23.96 1.16
CA ARG A 308 -35.85 -24.10 -0.30
C ARG A 308 -35.53 -22.82 -1.07
N THR A 309 -35.43 -21.68 -0.39
CA THR A 309 -35.15 -20.38 -0.99
C THR A 309 -34.16 -19.66 -0.10
N SER A 310 -32.93 -19.44 -0.56
CA SER A 310 -31.96 -18.58 0.15
C SER A 310 -32.65 -17.31 0.62
N ALA A 311 -32.87 -17.17 1.93
CA ALA A 311 -33.72 -16.11 2.49
C ALA A 311 -33.10 -14.76 2.16
N PRO A 312 -33.62 -14.00 1.19
CA PRO A 312 -32.85 -12.89 0.68
C PRO A 312 -32.91 -11.71 1.66
N LEU A 313 -31.80 -11.02 1.80
CA LEU A 313 -31.65 -9.85 2.67
C LEU A 313 -31.79 -8.56 1.88
N THR A 314 -32.28 -7.51 2.51
CA THR A 314 -32.22 -6.17 1.91
C THR A 314 -30.87 -5.51 2.22
N VAL A 315 -30.51 -4.50 1.43
CA VAL A 315 -29.32 -3.65 1.69
C VAL A 315 -29.37 -3.02 3.08
N GLU A 316 -30.56 -2.60 3.52
CA GLU A 316 -30.77 -2.02 4.85
C GLU A 316 -30.55 -3.04 5.97
N ALA A 317 -31.03 -4.27 5.80
CA ALA A 317 -30.79 -5.35 6.76
C ALA A 317 -29.29 -5.66 6.88
N LEU A 318 -28.59 -5.77 5.75
CA LEU A 318 -27.14 -5.96 5.73
C LEU A 318 -26.40 -4.80 6.40
N ALA A 319 -26.84 -3.55 6.21
CA ALA A 319 -26.25 -2.39 6.87
C ALA A 319 -26.40 -2.45 8.39
N VAL A 320 -27.54 -2.92 8.90
CA VAL A 320 -27.77 -3.12 10.34
C VAL A 320 -26.82 -4.19 10.86
N LEU A 321 -26.78 -5.37 10.23
CA LEU A 321 -25.92 -6.49 10.65
C LEU A 321 -24.44 -6.09 10.71
N VAL A 322 -23.93 -5.43 9.66
CA VAL A 322 -22.53 -4.99 9.61
C VAL A 322 -22.25 -3.93 10.68
N ASN A 323 -23.14 -2.96 10.89
CA ASN A 323 -22.94 -1.94 11.93
C ASN A 323 -23.04 -2.52 13.35
N GLU A 324 -23.89 -3.52 13.59
CA GLU A 324 -23.93 -4.25 14.87
C GLU A 324 -22.63 -5.00 15.12
N ARG A 325 -22.05 -5.62 14.08
CA ARG A 325 -20.72 -6.25 14.18
C ARG A 325 -19.64 -5.24 14.53
N LEU A 326 -19.56 -4.12 13.82
CA LEU A 326 -18.60 -3.05 14.10
C LEU A 326 -18.73 -2.50 15.53
N ALA A 327 -19.97 -2.32 16.00
CA ALA A 327 -20.25 -1.88 17.37
C ALA A 327 -19.78 -2.90 18.43
N ARG A 328 -20.00 -4.20 18.21
CA ARG A 328 -19.52 -5.27 19.11
C ARG A 328 -18.00 -5.29 19.23
N GLU A 329 -17.29 -4.98 18.15
CA GLU A 329 -15.82 -4.90 18.13
C GLU A 329 -15.28 -3.58 18.71
N SER A 330 -16.14 -2.74 19.30
CA SER A 330 -15.80 -1.46 19.95
C SER A 330 -15.12 -0.46 19.01
N GLN A 331 -15.44 -0.50 17.73
CA GLN A 331 -14.89 0.40 16.73
C GLN A 331 -15.89 1.50 16.39
N LEU A 332 -15.37 2.73 16.23
CA LEU A 332 -16.19 3.92 15.92
C LEU A 332 -16.63 3.96 14.44
N GLY A 333 -16.12 3.03 13.62
CA GLY A 333 -16.49 2.90 12.21
C GLY A 333 -17.95 2.53 12.03
N ARG A 334 -18.65 3.28 11.18
CA ARG A 334 -19.95 2.89 10.64
C ARG A 334 -19.87 2.78 9.12
N VAL A 335 -20.57 1.79 8.59
CA VAL A 335 -20.82 1.69 7.15
C VAL A 335 -22.10 2.42 6.80
N SER A 336 -22.05 3.17 5.70
CA SER A 336 -23.24 3.79 5.11
C SER A 336 -24.00 2.79 4.23
N LEU A 337 -25.24 3.10 3.87
CA LEU A 337 -25.97 2.31 2.86
C LEU A 337 -25.24 2.27 1.51
N ASP A 338 -24.53 3.34 1.16
CA ASP A 338 -23.74 3.39 -0.07
C ASP A 338 -22.54 2.44 -0.02
N ASP A 339 -21.93 2.25 1.15
CA ASP A 339 -20.86 1.26 1.35
C ASP A 339 -21.40 -0.17 1.13
N ILE A 340 -22.58 -0.47 1.67
CA ILE A 340 -23.24 -1.78 1.46
C ILE A 340 -23.62 -1.98 -0.01
N ARG A 341 -24.16 -0.96 -0.68
CA ARG A 341 -24.47 -1.07 -2.13
C ARG A 341 -23.23 -1.33 -2.97
N ARG A 342 -22.10 -0.68 -2.64
CA ARG A 342 -20.81 -0.94 -3.32
C ARG A 342 -20.29 -2.34 -3.06
N ALA A 343 -20.42 -2.83 -1.83
CA ALA A 343 -20.08 -4.21 -1.46
C ALA A 343 -20.93 -5.23 -2.25
N VAL A 344 -22.25 -5.04 -2.31
CA VAL A 344 -23.16 -5.89 -3.07
C VAL A 344 -22.85 -5.82 -4.56
N ALA A 345 -22.66 -4.63 -5.13
CA ALA A 345 -22.29 -4.45 -6.53
C ALA A 345 -20.97 -5.15 -6.90
N TYR A 346 -20.03 -5.22 -5.95
CA TYR A 346 -18.81 -6.00 -6.10
C TYR A 346 -19.07 -7.51 -6.04
N GLY A 347 -19.87 -7.99 -5.08
CA GLY A 347 -20.20 -9.41 -4.93
C GLY A 347 -20.96 -10.02 -6.11
N VAL A 348 -21.83 -9.24 -6.75
CA VAL A 348 -22.59 -9.68 -7.95
C VAL A 348 -21.78 -9.59 -9.25
N HIS A 349 -20.56 -9.05 -9.21
CA HIS A 349 -19.74 -8.95 -10.41
C HIS A 349 -19.39 -10.35 -10.92
N PRO A 350 -19.47 -10.67 -12.23
CA PRO A 350 -19.30 -12.05 -12.73
C PRO A 350 -17.93 -12.69 -12.44
N LEU A 351 -16.89 -11.88 -12.18
CA LEU A 351 -15.56 -12.36 -11.77
C LEU A 351 -15.46 -12.68 -10.27
N VAL A 352 -16.42 -12.24 -9.47
CA VAL A 352 -16.48 -12.44 -8.02
C VAL A 352 -17.56 -13.48 -7.71
N ASP A 353 -18.79 -13.26 -8.21
CA ASP A 353 -19.91 -14.22 -8.19
C ASP A 353 -20.18 -14.84 -6.81
N THR A 354 -20.15 -14.01 -5.77
CA THR A 354 -20.42 -14.41 -4.37
C THR A 354 -21.78 -13.97 -3.88
N MET A 355 -22.51 -13.18 -4.67
CA MET A 355 -23.85 -12.69 -4.35
C MET A 355 -24.71 -12.68 -5.61
N SER A 356 -26.02 -12.84 -5.44
CA SER A 356 -27.03 -12.60 -6.46
C SER A 356 -28.04 -11.54 -6.01
N LEU A 357 -28.60 -10.82 -6.98
CA LEU A 357 -29.54 -9.74 -6.74
C LEU A 357 -30.85 -10.00 -7.50
N ASP A 358 -31.97 -10.06 -6.79
CA ASP A 358 -33.33 -10.13 -7.33
C ASP A 358 -34.12 -8.87 -6.92
N GLY A 359 -34.11 -7.85 -7.77
CA GLY A 359 -34.63 -6.53 -7.43
C GLY A 359 -33.82 -5.87 -6.29
N PHE A 360 -34.42 -5.78 -5.09
CA PHE A 360 -33.78 -5.22 -3.89
C PHE A 360 -33.28 -6.28 -2.89
N ARG A 361 -33.42 -7.54 -3.27
CA ARG A 361 -33.13 -8.72 -2.44
C ARG A 361 -31.77 -9.27 -2.83
N VAL A 362 -30.89 -9.35 -1.85
CA VAL A 362 -29.52 -9.84 -1.94
C VAL A 362 -29.48 -11.24 -1.36
N THR A 363 -28.96 -12.18 -2.13
CA THR A 363 -28.61 -13.52 -1.67
C THR A 363 -27.10 -13.64 -1.65
N ILE A 364 -26.54 -14.10 -0.53
CA ILE A 364 -25.12 -14.42 -0.45
C ILE A 364 -24.97 -15.88 -0.85
N GLU A 365 -24.20 -16.12 -1.90
CA GLU A 365 -23.94 -17.46 -2.39
C GLU A 365 -22.76 -18.02 -1.61
N ALA A 366 -22.99 -19.12 -0.90
CA ALA A 366 -21.95 -19.88 -0.20
C ALA A 366 -21.04 -20.58 -1.22
N ARG A 367 -20.34 -19.82 -2.05
CA ARG A 367 -19.15 -20.28 -2.76
C ARG A 367 -17.93 -19.86 -1.96
N TRP A 368 -17.88 -20.30 -0.71
CA TRP A 368 -16.58 -20.43 -0.09
C TRP A 368 -15.87 -21.55 -0.85
N VAL A 369 -14.87 -21.17 -1.64
CA VAL A 369 -13.86 -22.11 -2.12
C VAL A 369 -13.32 -22.75 -0.85
N GLU A 370 -13.64 -24.03 -0.61
CA GLU A 370 -12.95 -24.81 0.41
C GLU A 370 -11.47 -24.55 0.21
N ASP A 371 -10.84 -23.97 1.23
CA ASP A 371 -9.40 -23.75 1.27
C ASP A 371 -8.74 -25.05 0.76
N PRO A 372 -7.98 -25.03 -0.35
CA PRO A 372 -7.21 -26.18 -0.78
C PRO A 372 -6.02 -26.30 0.18
N SER A 373 -6.30 -26.50 1.47
CA SER A 373 -5.35 -26.98 2.43
C SER A 373 -4.75 -28.24 1.79
N PRO A 374 -3.44 -28.27 1.52
CA PRO A 374 -2.81 -29.44 0.95
C PRO A 374 -3.09 -30.57 1.94
N LYS A 375 -3.85 -31.58 1.49
CA LYS A 375 -3.98 -32.82 2.26
C LYS A 375 -2.55 -33.27 2.50
N ALA A 376 -2.09 -33.14 3.74
CA ALA A 376 -0.84 -33.71 4.15
C ALA A 376 -0.97 -35.20 3.88
N ASP A 377 -0.34 -35.66 2.81
CA ASP A 377 -0.14 -37.07 2.54
C ASP A 377 0.68 -37.62 3.70
N ALA A 378 -0.03 -38.09 4.71
CA ALA A 378 0.51 -38.95 5.75
C ALA A 378 0.87 -40.26 5.05
N GLU A 379 2.08 -40.32 4.50
CA GLU A 379 2.75 -41.56 4.13
C GLU A 379 2.70 -42.51 5.33
N LYS A 380 1.84 -43.52 5.21
CA LYS A 380 1.97 -44.76 5.93
C LYS A 380 3.23 -45.45 5.40
N THR A 381 4.35 -45.29 6.10
CA THR A 381 5.44 -46.26 6.01
C THR A 381 5.03 -47.49 6.82
N VAL A 382 4.82 -48.60 6.12
CA VAL A 382 4.70 -49.97 6.64
C VAL A 382 6.10 -50.51 6.92
#